data_AF-A0A960T0Q4-F1
#
_entry.id   AF-A0A960T0Q4-F1
#
_cell.length_a   1.000
_cell.length_b   1.000
_cell.length_c   1.000
_cell.angle_alpha   90.00
_cell.angle_beta   90.00
_cell.angle_gamma   90.00
#
_symmetry.space_group_name_H-M   'P 1'
#
loop_
_entity.id
_entity.type
_entity.pdbx_description
1 polymer ?
#
loop_
_entity_poly.entity_id
_entity_poly.type
_entity_poly.pdbx_seq_one_letter_code
_entity_poly.pdbx_strand_id
1 'polypeptide(L)'
;ARKVDVGAFYRTADRCFTLADFLSPPSGNLSSLGTDISVFQDVMVNDTPALDEGDRVARIFTVAAATTPTEITFSYAPTVFRAEVPLGKEFDAVNPDGSLVPHLCDGGVLRAADLGPSGTFTRVGVAPSGQPTGNPYRWDQLGKCLVPVHPGSYQIDWPDANDPSKSYKIEIVAAYPGDTALLASARETLLPDGDSKREVAASSFVFNTTMPRVDAEFPGSLPAPGADAHYRHLYDPIQARTMPTKLDISQADEWSFRELTYTDQGTGATVDTSTAKAFNVTGSGRSVLLYSYRPNPDETADGTANKERLAVRVVRSSPSVVIPRTNSRLVLGQHGLQFGNGLASSGGAFGVVQSGGLPATTAVTSGDKFVVDFWLNAKGIRESAPVTLTGCTTVENSTELICASTAGIVPGMTLAGTNIPAGTKVSAVTNNTKLVLSAAATGAASDLTITATNKPVTVLSTGNGGLKVTLDPAAATVTANFRGVPITHPLPAAGAAWRHHAIHVFTTRFFGIGVTVMDYYLDGVRKEQSFVTSWFPGNADSTVGTSVNSGSLRLGADANPLHGLAIDQFRFFNLGSDTAGY
;
A
#
# COMPACT_ATOMS: atom_id res chain seq x y z
N ALA A 1 -48.39 -49.39 4.82
CA ALA A 1 -46.91 -49.47 4.87
C ALA A 1 -46.41 -48.55 5.97
N ARG A 2 -45.28 -48.86 6.63
CA ARG A 2 -44.71 -47.98 7.66
C ARG A 2 -43.80 -46.94 6.99
N LYS A 3 -43.89 -45.68 7.44
CA LYS A 3 -42.90 -44.65 7.14
C LYS A 3 -41.66 -44.95 7.98
N VAL A 4 -40.48 -44.95 7.36
CA VAL A 4 -39.20 -45.16 8.05
C VAL A 4 -38.24 -44.07 7.63
N ASP A 5 -37.67 -43.37 8.60
CA ASP A 5 -36.58 -42.42 8.36
C ASP A 5 -35.26 -43.14 8.66
N VAL A 6 -34.34 -43.12 7.69
CA VAL A 6 -33.01 -43.74 7.80
C VAL A 6 -31.95 -42.69 7.56
N GLY A 7 -30.85 -42.75 8.30
CA GLY A 7 -29.82 -41.73 8.21
C GLY A 7 -28.63 -42.01 9.11
N ALA A 8 -27.62 -41.16 8.95
CA ALA A 8 -26.42 -41.13 9.78
C ALA A 8 -26.02 -39.68 10.05
N PHE A 9 -25.26 -39.45 11.11
CA PHE A 9 -24.69 -38.12 11.35
C PHE A 9 -23.77 -37.72 10.19
N TYR A 10 -23.76 -36.43 9.87
CA TYR A 10 -22.94 -35.91 8.78
C TYR A 10 -21.45 -36.01 9.10
N ARG A 11 -21.08 -35.90 10.37
CA ARG A 11 -19.72 -36.15 10.90
C ARG A 11 -19.72 -37.09 12.07
N THR A 12 -18.56 -37.60 12.43
CA THR A 12 -18.30 -38.18 13.75
C THR A 12 -18.29 -37.11 14.85
N ALA A 13 -18.48 -37.49 16.11
CA ALA A 13 -18.56 -36.54 17.23
C ALA A 13 -17.25 -35.74 17.40
N ASP A 14 -16.11 -36.37 17.14
CA ASP A 14 -14.79 -35.75 17.14
C ASP A 14 -14.47 -34.96 15.86
N ARG A 15 -15.40 -34.89 14.90
CA ARG A 15 -15.29 -34.23 13.59
C ARG A 15 -14.20 -34.78 12.67
N CYS A 16 -13.54 -35.88 13.02
CA CYS A 16 -12.43 -36.42 12.24
C CYS A 16 -12.86 -37.10 10.94
N PHE A 17 -14.11 -37.55 10.85
CA PHE A 17 -14.63 -38.15 9.64
C PHE A 17 -15.98 -37.56 9.24
N THR A 18 -16.17 -37.40 7.93
CA THR A 18 -17.41 -36.95 7.30
C THR A 18 -18.05 -38.10 6.55
N LEU A 19 -19.38 -38.16 6.58
CA LEU A 19 -20.17 -39.13 5.83
C LEU A 19 -19.88 -39.00 4.32
N ALA A 20 -19.44 -40.10 3.72
CA ALA A 20 -19.14 -40.21 2.30
C ALA A 20 -20.30 -40.86 1.53
N ASP A 21 -20.19 -40.84 0.20
CA ASP A 21 -21.06 -41.62 -0.67
C ASP A 21 -21.00 -43.12 -0.36
N PHE A 22 -22.06 -43.85 -0.71
CA PHE A 22 -22.09 -45.28 -0.53
C PHE A 22 -21.04 -45.97 -1.43
N LEU A 23 -20.36 -46.97 -0.88
CA LEU A 23 -19.40 -47.79 -1.65
C LEU A 23 -20.09 -48.63 -2.75
N SER A 24 -21.37 -48.94 -2.54
CA SER A 24 -22.26 -49.62 -3.48
C SER A 24 -23.69 -49.16 -3.26
N PRO A 25 -24.58 -49.22 -4.27
CA PRO A 25 -25.99 -48.89 -4.09
C PRO A 25 -26.63 -49.67 -2.92
N PRO A 26 -27.46 -49.02 -2.08
CA PRO A 26 -28.14 -49.69 -0.97
C PRO A 26 -29.19 -50.69 -1.49
N SER A 27 -29.63 -51.63 -0.64
CA SER A 27 -30.53 -52.70 -1.07
C SER A 27 -32.01 -52.38 -0.80
N GLY A 28 -32.91 -53.31 -1.13
CA GLY A 28 -34.33 -53.25 -0.73
C GLY A 28 -35.06 -52.01 -1.24
N ASN A 29 -35.73 -51.30 -0.33
CA ASN A 29 -36.54 -50.12 -0.65
C ASN A 29 -35.72 -48.90 -1.07
N LEU A 30 -34.39 -48.97 -0.94
CA LEU A 30 -33.46 -47.94 -1.38
C LEU A 30 -32.70 -48.34 -2.65
N SER A 31 -32.98 -49.49 -3.25
CA SER A 31 -32.25 -50.00 -4.44
C SER A 31 -32.30 -49.10 -5.68
N SER A 32 -33.24 -48.16 -5.73
CA SER A 32 -33.27 -47.12 -6.77
C SER A 32 -32.31 -45.96 -6.51
N LEU A 33 -31.79 -45.83 -5.29
CA LEU A 33 -30.75 -44.86 -4.97
C LEU A 33 -29.43 -45.34 -5.57
N GLY A 34 -28.67 -44.43 -6.16
CA GLY A 34 -27.29 -44.69 -6.57
C GLY A 34 -26.35 -44.75 -5.38
N THR A 35 -25.07 -44.53 -5.64
CA THR A 35 -24.05 -44.38 -4.58
C THR A 35 -24.05 -43.00 -3.94
N ASP A 36 -24.52 -41.98 -4.66
CA ASP A 36 -24.54 -40.59 -4.22
C ASP A 36 -25.57 -40.36 -3.09
N ILE A 37 -25.10 -39.78 -1.98
CA ILE A 37 -25.95 -39.43 -0.83
C ILE A 37 -26.59 -38.04 -0.95
N SER A 38 -26.45 -37.33 -2.07
CA SER A 38 -26.98 -35.98 -2.29
C SER A 38 -28.49 -35.86 -2.03
N VAL A 39 -29.25 -36.92 -2.26
CA VAL A 39 -30.71 -36.98 -2.02
C VAL A 39 -31.11 -36.97 -0.55
N PHE A 40 -30.18 -37.24 0.37
CA PHE A 40 -30.44 -37.18 1.81
C PHE A 40 -30.51 -35.71 2.27
N GLN A 41 -31.45 -35.42 3.16
CA GLN A 41 -31.66 -34.08 3.69
C GLN A 41 -30.91 -33.87 5.00
N ASP A 42 -30.39 -32.66 5.21
CA ASP A 42 -29.75 -32.29 6.46
C ASP A 42 -30.81 -31.90 7.49
N VAL A 43 -30.78 -32.56 8.64
CA VAL A 43 -31.69 -32.36 9.76
C VAL A 43 -30.87 -32.19 11.02
N MET A 44 -31.18 -31.16 11.82
CA MET A 44 -30.58 -31.01 13.15
C MET A 44 -31.22 -32.03 14.09
N VAL A 45 -30.38 -32.86 14.72
CA VAL A 45 -30.80 -33.91 15.65
C VAL A 45 -30.01 -33.74 16.94
N ASN A 46 -30.72 -33.71 18.06
CA ASN A 46 -30.10 -33.76 19.38
C ASN A 46 -29.48 -35.15 19.59
N ASP A 47 -28.15 -35.23 19.56
CA ASP A 47 -27.39 -36.48 19.62
C ASP A 47 -27.37 -37.08 21.04
N THR A 48 -27.32 -36.23 22.06
CA THR A 48 -27.38 -36.61 23.48
C THR A 48 -28.43 -35.78 24.22
N PRO A 49 -29.74 -36.12 24.10
CA PRO A 49 -30.83 -35.37 24.74
C PRO A 49 -30.72 -35.29 26.26
N ALA A 50 -29.92 -36.16 26.87
CA ALA A 50 -29.70 -36.21 28.30
C ALA A 50 -28.58 -35.27 28.80
N LEU A 51 -27.74 -34.73 27.92
CA LEU A 51 -26.55 -33.97 28.27
C LEU A 51 -26.56 -32.51 27.75
N ASP A 52 -27.58 -32.11 26.98
CA ASP A 52 -27.67 -30.77 26.34
C ASP A 52 -26.39 -30.39 25.56
N GLU A 53 -25.66 -31.38 25.02
CA GLU A 53 -24.37 -31.18 24.32
C GLU A 53 -24.53 -30.66 22.87
N GLY A 54 -25.73 -30.23 22.49
CA GLY A 54 -26.00 -29.55 21.24
C GLY A 54 -26.62 -30.43 20.16
N ASP A 55 -27.22 -29.77 19.17
CA ASP A 55 -27.77 -30.43 18.00
C ASP A 55 -26.66 -30.67 16.96
N ARG A 56 -26.60 -31.89 16.42
CA ARG A 56 -25.68 -32.27 15.34
C ARG A 56 -26.44 -32.47 14.04
N VAL A 57 -25.75 -32.32 12.91
CA VAL A 57 -26.36 -32.54 11.59
C VAL A 57 -26.44 -34.04 11.31
N ALA A 58 -27.64 -34.56 11.06
CA ALA A 58 -27.87 -35.88 10.49
C ALA A 58 -28.37 -35.77 9.05
N ARG A 59 -27.89 -36.67 8.19
CA ARG A 59 -28.40 -36.83 6.83
C ARG A 59 -29.46 -37.91 6.83
N ILE A 60 -30.71 -37.54 6.54
CA ILE A 60 -31.88 -38.42 6.64
C ILE A 60 -32.57 -38.56 5.28
N PHE A 61 -33.00 -39.78 4.96
CA PHE A 61 -33.88 -40.10 3.85
C PHE A 61 -35.15 -40.79 4.38
N THR A 62 -36.30 -40.34 3.90
CA THR A 62 -37.60 -40.89 4.27
C THR A 62 -38.06 -41.95 3.27
N VAL A 63 -38.22 -43.19 3.72
CA VAL A 63 -38.93 -44.24 2.99
C VAL A 63 -40.42 -44.14 3.33
N ALA A 64 -41.20 -43.58 2.41
CA ALA A 64 -42.63 -43.33 2.63
C ALA A 64 -43.47 -44.61 2.83
N ALA A 65 -43.05 -45.72 2.21
CA ALA A 65 -43.75 -47.00 2.27
C ALA A 65 -42.77 -48.19 2.26
N ALA A 66 -42.19 -48.50 3.43
CA ALA A 66 -41.27 -49.63 3.56
C ALA A 66 -42.02 -50.96 3.44
N THR A 67 -41.51 -51.85 2.57
CA THR A 67 -42.13 -53.15 2.21
C THR A 67 -41.12 -54.29 2.04
N THR A 68 -39.84 -53.99 1.86
CA THR A 68 -38.77 -54.96 1.63
C THR A 68 -37.65 -54.76 2.65
N PRO A 69 -37.03 -55.84 3.18
CA PRO A 69 -35.82 -55.73 3.97
C PRO A 69 -34.78 -54.87 3.24
N THR A 70 -34.22 -53.90 3.95
CA THR A 70 -33.28 -52.90 3.40
C THR A 70 -32.02 -52.93 4.24
N GLU A 71 -30.88 -53.09 3.58
CA GLU A 71 -29.55 -52.98 4.18
C GLU A 71 -28.88 -51.72 3.63
N ILE A 72 -28.30 -50.93 4.53
CA ILE A 72 -27.58 -49.71 4.22
C ILE A 72 -26.27 -49.69 5.00
N THR A 73 -25.18 -49.42 4.30
CA THR A 73 -23.84 -49.32 4.90
C THR A 73 -23.32 -47.90 4.67
N PHE A 74 -23.30 -47.11 5.74
CA PHE A 74 -22.74 -45.77 5.71
C PHE A 74 -21.21 -45.84 5.77
N SER A 75 -20.56 -45.09 4.89
CA SER A 75 -19.10 -44.96 4.86
C SER A 75 -18.69 -43.58 5.35
N TYR A 76 -17.59 -43.51 6.09
CA TYR A 76 -17.02 -42.26 6.57
C TYR A 76 -15.61 -42.12 6.02
N ALA A 77 -15.30 -40.94 5.49
CA ALA A 77 -13.99 -40.58 4.98
C ALA A 77 -13.37 -39.48 5.86
N PRO A 78 -12.03 -39.33 5.89
CA PRO A 78 -11.39 -38.26 6.64
C PRO A 78 -11.97 -36.89 6.28
N THR A 79 -12.26 -36.09 7.30
CA THR A 79 -12.80 -34.73 7.11
C THR A 79 -11.80 -33.85 6.37
N VAL A 80 -12.30 -33.09 5.41
CA VAL A 80 -11.57 -31.98 4.79
C VAL A 80 -11.93 -30.71 5.55
N PHE A 81 -10.95 -30.11 6.23
CA PHE A 81 -11.15 -28.86 6.97
C PHE A 81 -10.84 -27.70 6.04
N ARG A 82 -11.75 -26.74 5.88
CA ARG A 82 -11.59 -25.64 4.92
C ARG A 82 -11.25 -24.33 5.61
N ALA A 83 -10.26 -23.61 5.08
CA ALA A 83 -10.07 -22.18 5.35
C ALA A 83 -10.30 -21.35 4.07
N GLU A 84 -11.08 -20.29 4.20
CA GLU A 84 -11.30 -19.28 3.16
C GLU A 84 -10.35 -18.09 3.41
N VAL A 85 -9.24 -18.00 2.67
CA VAL A 85 -8.15 -17.06 2.96
C VAL A 85 -7.90 -16.12 1.77
N PRO A 86 -8.23 -14.82 1.85
CA PRO A 86 -7.98 -13.89 0.76
C PRO A 86 -6.47 -13.70 0.53
N LEU A 87 -6.07 -13.50 -0.73
CA LEU A 87 -4.69 -13.17 -1.07
C LEU A 87 -4.26 -11.88 -0.36
N GLY A 88 -3.17 -11.95 0.41
CA GLY A 88 -2.70 -10.86 1.29
C GLY A 88 -3.00 -11.09 2.78
N LYS A 89 -3.73 -12.16 3.13
CA LYS A 89 -3.87 -12.67 4.49
C LYS A 89 -3.14 -14.02 4.64
N GLU A 90 -3.14 -14.53 5.86
CA GLU A 90 -2.43 -15.75 6.26
C GLU A 90 -3.36 -16.71 7.00
N PHE A 91 -3.08 -18.01 6.90
CA PHE A 91 -3.70 -19.05 7.71
C PHE A 91 -2.81 -19.33 8.93
N ASP A 92 -3.31 -19.03 10.12
CA ASP A 92 -2.61 -19.27 11.39
C ASP A 92 -2.66 -20.75 11.76
N ALA A 93 -1.52 -21.45 11.65
CA ALA A 93 -1.45 -22.87 11.99
C ALA A 93 -1.34 -23.12 13.51
N VAL A 94 -1.05 -22.09 14.31
CA VAL A 94 -1.03 -22.18 15.78
C VAL A 94 -2.45 -22.14 16.33
N ASN A 95 -3.32 -21.33 15.74
CA ASN A 95 -4.74 -21.24 16.10
C ASN A 95 -5.66 -21.53 14.89
N PRO A 96 -5.62 -22.75 14.33
CA PRO A 96 -6.26 -23.07 13.05
C PRO A 96 -7.79 -22.92 13.07
N ASP A 97 -8.42 -23.20 14.22
CA ASP A 97 -9.87 -23.11 14.41
C ASP A 97 -10.41 -21.67 14.31
N GLY A 98 -9.54 -20.65 14.37
CA GLY A 98 -9.93 -19.28 14.04
C GLY A 98 -10.30 -19.07 12.56
N SER A 99 -10.03 -20.04 11.69
CA SER A 99 -10.31 -19.97 10.25
C SER A 99 -10.87 -21.26 9.65
N LEU A 100 -10.71 -22.41 10.31
CA LEU A 100 -11.22 -23.69 9.82
C LEU A 100 -12.72 -23.84 10.07
N VAL A 101 -13.43 -24.30 9.04
CA VAL A 101 -14.80 -24.80 9.16
C VAL A 101 -14.87 -26.22 8.55
N PRO A 102 -15.26 -27.25 9.33
CA PRO A 102 -15.44 -27.21 10.79
C PRO A 102 -14.12 -26.97 11.54
N HIS A 103 -14.17 -26.83 12.87
CA HIS A 103 -12.97 -26.89 13.70
C HIS A 103 -12.27 -28.25 13.55
N LEU A 104 -10.97 -28.26 13.82
CA LEU A 104 -10.14 -29.46 13.80
C LEU A 104 -10.70 -30.53 14.76
N CYS A 105 -10.24 -31.77 14.56
CA CYS A 105 -10.51 -32.89 15.46
C CYS A 105 -10.27 -32.52 16.93
N ASP A 106 -11.04 -33.10 17.85
CA ASP A 106 -10.78 -32.95 19.29
C ASP A 106 -9.32 -33.34 19.63
N GLY A 107 -8.61 -32.42 20.29
CA GLY A 107 -7.19 -32.60 20.65
C GLY A 107 -6.22 -32.57 19.47
N GLY A 108 -6.69 -32.33 18.25
CA GLY A 108 -5.84 -32.16 17.07
C GLY A 108 -5.04 -30.87 17.15
N VAL A 109 -3.76 -30.93 16.79
CA VAL A 109 -2.89 -29.76 16.75
C VAL A 109 -2.08 -29.81 15.47
N LEU A 110 -2.13 -28.76 14.65
CA LEU A 110 -1.33 -28.72 13.42
C LEU A 110 0.15 -28.52 13.74
N ARG A 111 1.03 -29.26 13.05
CA ARG A 111 2.47 -29.05 13.16
C ARG A 111 2.85 -27.68 12.60
N ALA A 112 3.22 -26.77 13.48
CA ALA A 112 3.60 -25.39 13.16
C ALA A 112 5.08 -25.04 13.44
N ALA A 113 5.93 -26.06 13.66
CA ALA A 113 7.37 -25.91 13.81
C ALA A 113 8.05 -25.61 12.45
N ASP A 114 9.39 -25.62 12.41
CA ASP A 114 10.21 -25.13 11.29
C ASP A 114 9.81 -25.66 9.90
N LEU A 115 9.25 -26.87 9.82
CA LEU A 115 8.90 -27.54 8.57
C LEU A 115 7.46 -27.28 8.09
N GLY A 116 6.55 -26.76 8.93
CA GLY A 116 5.15 -26.51 8.56
C GLY A 116 4.41 -27.73 8.00
N PRO A 117 3.47 -27.52 7.04
CA PRO A 117 2.79 -28.63 6.37
C PRO A 117 3.76 -29.41 5.47
N SER A 118 3.50 -30.69 5.25
CA SER A 118 4.33 -31.54 4.38
C SER A 118 3.52 -32.13 3.24
N GLY A 119 4.17 -32.39 2.10
CA GLY A 119 3.55 -33.05 0.96
C GLY A 119 3.24 -32.11 -0.20
N THR A 120 2.47 -32.61 -1.15
CA THR A 120 2.16 -31.91 -2.40
C THR A 120 0.79 -31.24 -2.33
N PHE A 121 0.73 -29.98 -2.74
CA PHE A 121 -0.54 -29.28 -2.88
C PHE A 121 -1.35 -29.88 -4.04
N THR A 122 -2.51 -30.43 -3.72
CA THR A 122 -3.42 -31.00 -4.71
C THR A 122 -4.53 -30.01 -5.01
N ARG A 123 -4.61 -29.53 -6.25
CA ARG A 123 -5.69 -28.63 -6.67
C ARG A 123 -7.00 -29.42 -6.74
N VAL A 124 -8.05 -28.92 -6.08
CA VAL A 124 -9.39 -29.56 -6.07
C VAL A 124 -10.49 -28.69 -6.67
N GLY A 125 -10.20 -27.41 -6.93
CA GLY A 125 -11.09 -26.50 -7.63
C GLY A 125 -10.76 -26.27 -9.11
N VAL A 126 -11.55 -25.39 -9.74
CA VAL A 126 -11.30 -24.91 -11.11
C VAL A 126 -9.92 -24.25 -11.17
N ALA A 127 -9.16 -24.56 -12.22
CA ALA A 127 -7.85 -23.95 -12.42
C ALA A 127 -8.00 -22.44 -12.67
N PRO A 128 -7.22 -21.59 -11.99
CA PRO A 128 -7.27 -20.16 -12.23
C PRO A 128 -6.65 -19.86 -13.61
N SER A 129 -7.12 -18.81 -14.30
CA SER A 129 -6.78 -18.55 -15.72
C SER A 129 -5.43 -17.85 -15.96
N GLY A 130 -4.88 -17.23 -14.93
CA GLY A 130 -3.58 -16.55 -14.96
C GLY A 130 -2.36 -17.47 -14.94
N GLN A 131 -1.18 -16.87 -14.81
CA GLN A 131 0.12 -17.54 -14.89
C GLN A 131 0.74 -17.67 -13.48
N PRO A 132 0.82 -18.89 -12.91
CA PRO A 132 1.45 -19.14 -11.62
C PRO A 132 2.97 -19.30 -11.74
N THR A 133 3.70 -18.90 -10.69
CA THR A 133 5.12 -19.21 -10.47
C THR A 133 5.27 -19.97 -9.15
N GLY A 134 5.95 -21.12 -9.21
CA GLY A 134 6.23 -21.97 -8.05
C GLY A 134 4.97 -22.61 -7.43
N ASN A 135 5.01 -22.85 -6.13
CA ASN A 135 3.90 -23.44 -5.37
C ASN A 135 2.77 -22.42 -5.09
N PRO A 136 1.53 -22.87 -4.82
CA PRO A 136 0.42 -21.96 -4.52
C PRO A 136 0.44 -21.33 -3.12
N TYR A 137 1.36 -21.76 -2.26
CA TYR A 137 1.53 -21.27 -0.90
C TYR A 137 3.00 -21.12 -0.50
N ARG A 138 3.25 -20.32 0.54
CA ARG A 138 4.55 -20.20 1.20
C ARG A 138 4.37 -20.38 2.70
N TRP A 139 5.26 -21.15 3.31
CA TRP A 139 5.32 -21.30 4.77
C TRP A 139 6.15 -20.16 5.35
N ASP A 140 5.55 -19.36 6.23
CA ASP A 140 6.27 -18.38 7.04
C ASP A 140 6.76 -19.09 8.31
N GLN A 141 8.05 -19.43 8.35
CA GLN A 141 8.65 -20.16 9.46
C GLN A 141 8.61 -19.36 10.77
N LEU A 142 8.77 -18.04 10.69
CA LEU A 142 8.79 -17.18 11.87
C LEU A 142 7.37 -16.85 12.36
N GLY A 143 6.46 -16.57 11.41
CA GLY A 143 5.04 -16.32 11.67
C GLY A 143 4.24 -17.58 12.00
N LYS A 144 4.77 -18.77 11.68
CA LYS A 144 4.10 -20.07 11.83
C LYS A 144 2.75 -20.13 11.10
N CYS A 145 2.68 -19.48 9.95
CA CYS A 145 1.47 -19.34 9.17
C CYS A 145 1.70 -19.76 7.71
N LEU A 146 0.63 -20.19 7.05
CA LEU A 146 0.63 -20.50 5.63
C LEU A 146 0.08 -19.32 4.84
N VAL A 147 0.84 -18.82 3.88
CA VAL A 147 0.48 -17.65 3.08
C VAL A 147 0.08 -18.10 1.67
N PRO A 148 -1.20 -17.95 1.25
CA PRO A 148 -1.61 -18.18 -0.13
C PRO A 148 -1.00 -17.13 -1.06
N VAL A 149 -0.44 -17.62 -2.18
CA VAL A 149 0.18 -16.76 -3.20
C VAL A 149 -0.45 -16.91 -4.58
N HIS A 150 -1.30 -17.92 -4.79
CA HIS A 150 -2.08 -18.12 -6.01
C HIS A 150 -3.58 -18.19 -5.67
N PRO A 151 -4.48 -17.68 -6.53
CA PRO A 151 -5.91 -17.95 -6.40
C PRO A 151 -6.22 -19.42 -6.75
N GLY A 152 -7.27 -19.97 -6.16
CA GLY A 152 -7.74 -21.34 -6.37
C GLY A 152 -8.03 -22.08 -5.06
N SER A 153 -8.51 -23.32 -5.19
CA SER A 153 -8.70 -24.24 -4.06
C SER A 153 -7.70 -25.39 -4.13
N TYR A 154 -6.96 -25.59 -3.04
CA TYR A 154 -5.92 -26.59 -2.94
C TYR A 154 -5.98 -27.30 -1.59
N GLN A 155 -5.82 -28.61 -1.62
CA GLN A 155 -5.71 -29.45 -0.44
C GLN A 155 -4.25 -29.78 -0.13
N ILE A 156 -3.94 -29.85 1.15
CA ILE A 156 -2.66 -30.31 1.69
C ILE A 156 -2.90 -31.25 2.87
N ASP A 157 -2.08 -32.28 2.99
CA ASP A 157 -2.05 -33.13 4.17
C ASP A 157 -1.14 -32.46 5.22
N TRP A 158 -1.71 -32.12 6.36
CA TRP A 158 -1.01 -31.43 7.44
C TRP A 158 -0.79 -32.37 8.62
N PRO A 159 0.46 -32.71 8.96
CA PRO A 159 0.72 -33.62 10.09
C PRO A 159 0.30 -33.03 11.42
N ASP A 160 -0.18 -33.91 12.31
CA ASP A 160 -0.41 -33.55 13.70
C ASP A 160 0.92 -33.26 14.41
N ALA A 161 0.93 -32.29 15.31
CA ALA A 161 2.11 -31.89 16.07
C ALA A 161 2.49 -32.92 17.14
N ASN A 162 1.51 -33.63 17.69
CA ASN A 162 1.66 -34.61 18.76
C ASN A 162 1.87 -36.03 18.20
N ASP A 163 1.31 -36.33 17.02
CA ASP A 163 1.48 -37.60 16.32
C ASP A 163 1.77 -37.42 14.82
N PRO A 164 3.05 -37.42 14.41
CA PRO A 164 3.44 -37.25 13.01
C PRO A 164 2.92 -38.32 12.03
N SER A 165 2.41 -39.46 12.53
CA SER A 165 1.78 -40.50 11.70
C SER A 165 0.34 -40.16 11.32
N LYS A 166 -0.29 -39.24 12.05
CA LYS A 166 -1.61 -38.68 11.77
C LYS A 166 -1.48 -37.41 10.94
N SER A 167 -2.34 -37.25 9.94
CA SER A 167 -2.46 -36.02 9.16
C SER A 167 -3.90 -35.61 8.97
N TYR A 168 -4.11 -34.31 8.83
CA TYR A 168 -5.40 -33.69 8.57
C TYR A 168 -5.40 -33.13 7.15
N LYS A 169 -6.50 -33.35 6.42
CA LYS A 169 -6.64 -32.82 5.06
C LYS A 169 -7.20 -31.40 5.16
N ILE A 170 -6.37 -30.41 4.83
CA ILE A 170 -6.74 -28.99 4.89
C ILE A 170 -6.95 -28.47 3.47
N GLU A 171 -8.14 -27.95 3.16
CA GLU A 171 -8.43 -27.20 1.94
C GLU A 171 -8.23 -25.71 2.21
N ILE A 172 -7.31 -25.08 1.50
CA ILE A 172 -7.20 -23.61 1.48
C ILE A 172 -7.83 -23.12 0.18
N VAL A 173 -8.85 -22.26 0.33
CA VAL A 173 -9.50 -21.57 -0.77
C VAL A 173 -9.01 -20.12 -0.76
N ALA A 174 -8.30 -19.72 -1.80
CA ALA A 174 -7.81 -18.36 -1.95
C ALA A 174 -8.34 -17.70 -3.21
N ALA A 175 -8.70 -16.42 -3.11
CA ALA A 175 -8.95 -15.57 -4.26
C ALA A 175 -8.50 -14.15 -3.93
N TYR A 176 -8.54 -13.26 -4.91
CA TYR A 176 -8.27 -11.85 -4.66
C TYR A 176 -9.27 -11.28 -3.63
N PRO A 177 -8.86 -10.30 -2.81
CA PRO A 177 -9.78 -9.61 -1.92
C PRO A 177 -11.01 -9.11 -2.66
N GLY A 178 -12.20 -9.29 -2.09
CA GLY A 178 -13.47 -8.92 -2.70
C GLY A 178 -13.92 -9.75 -3.91
N ASP A 179 -13.12 -10.71 -4.40
CA ASP A 179 -13.55 -11.64 -5.44
C ASP A 179 -14.39 -12.78 -4.89
N THR A 180 -15.20 -13.39 -5.75
CA THR A 180 -15.91 -14.62 -5.45
C THR A 180 -15.08 -15.82 -5.86
N ALA A 181 -14.81 -16.72 -4.92
CA ALA A 181 -14.17 -18.01 -5.16
C ALA A 181 -15.24 -19.10 -5.34
N LEU A 182 -14.99 -20.02 -6.27
CA LEU A 182 -15.76 -21.27 -6.39
C LEU A 182 -15.18 -22.32 -5.45
N LEU A 183 -16.04 -23.05 -4.77
CA LEU A 183 -15.69 -24.07 -3.79
C LEU A 183 -15.77 -25.46 -4.42
N ALA A 184 -14.88 -26.36 -4.02
CA ALA A 184 -14.87 -27.75 -4.50
C ALA A 184 -16.00 -28.60 -3.90
N SER A 185 -16.50 -28.22 -2.72
CA SER A 185 -17.70 -28.80 -2.10
C SER A 185 -18.57 -27.69 -1.51
N ALA A 186 -19.76 -28.04 -1.03
CA ALA A 186 -20.69 -27.08 -0.44
C ALA A 186 -19.99 -26.23 0.64
N ARG A 187 -20.31 -24.94 0.68
CA ARG A 187 -19.91 -24.04 1.75
C ARG A 187 -20.54 -24.51 3.05
N GLU A 188 -19.83 -24.35 4.15
CA GLU A 188 -20.31 -24.75 5.45
C GLU A 188 -20.26 -23.59 6.43
N THR A 189 -21.17 -23.61 7.40
CA THR A 189 -21.23 -22.66 8.49
C THR A 189 -20.94 -23.38 9.79
N LEU A 190 -20.06 -22.79 10.59
CA LEU A 190 -19.68 -23.30 11.90
C LEU A 190 -20.88 -23.31 12.86
N LEU A 191 -20.98 -24.38 13.66
CA LEU A 191 -21.93 -24.54 14.76
C LEU A 191 -21.25 -24.21 16.10
N PRO A 192 -22.01 -23.90 17.17
CA PRO A 192 -21.42 -23.50 18.47
C PRO A 192 -20.49 -24.53 19.11
N ASP A 193 -20.66 -25.81 18.78
CA ASP A 193 -19.85 -26.94 19.24
C ASP A 193 -18.57 -27.17 18.41
N GLY A 194 -18.34 -26.34 17.38
CA GLY A 194 -17.22 -26.47 16.45
C GLY A 194 -17.46 -27.42 15.28
N ASP A 195 -18.61 -28.11 15.21
CA ASP A 195 -19.05 -28.83 14.02
C ASP A 195 -19.52 -27.82 12.95
N SER A 196 -20.03 -28.30 11.82
CA SER A 196 -20.54 -27.43 10.78
C SER A 196 -21.75 -28.03 10.06
N LYS A 197 -22.52 -27.15 9.43
CA LYS A 197 -23.62 -27.52 8.54
C LYS A 197 -23.40 -26.91 7.16
N ARG A 198 -23.90 -27.58 6.13
CA ARG A 198 -23.84 -27.05 4.76
C ARG A 198 -24.79 -25.86 4.61
N GLU A 199 -24.32 -24.82 3.95
CA GLU A 199 -25.08 -23.60 3.70
C GLU A 199 -26.05 -23.84 2.54
N VAL A 200 -27.31 -23.39 2.72
CA VAL A 200 -28.39 -23.56 1.74
C VAL A 200 -28.97 -22.19 1.39
N ALA A 201 -29.04 -21.89 0.09
CA ALA A 201 -29.69 -20.71 -0.46
C ALA A 201 -30.76 -21.12 -1.47
N ALA A 202 -32.00 -20.63 -1.29
CA ALA A 202 -33.14 -20.90 -2.18
C ALA A 202 -33.27 -22.40 -2.58
N SER A 203 -33.14 -23.31 -1.62
CA SER A 203 -33.19 -24.78 -1.74
C SER A 203 -32.00 -25.51 -2.40
N SER A 204 -30.89 -24.80 -2.68
CA SER A 204 -29.65 -25.40 -3.19
C SER A 204 -28.48 -25.14 -2.26
N PHE A 205 -27.50 -26.04 -2.22
CA PHE A 205 -26.25 -25.81 -1.51
C PHE A 205 -25.46 -24.67 -2.16
N VAL A 206 -24.78 -23.88 -1.33
CA VAL A 206 -23.91 -22.80 -1.77
C VAL A 206 -22.54 -23.36 -2.15
N PHE A 207 -22.02 -23.04 -3.33
CA PHE A 207 -20.70 -23.50 -3.83
C PHE A 207 -19.75 -22.35 -4.15
N ASN A 208 -19.98 -21.19 -3.55
CA ASN A 208 -19.14 -20.02 -3.71
C ASN A 208 -19.01 -19.26 -2.40
N THR A 209 -17.96 -18.45 -2.29
CA THR A 209 -17.76 -17.53 -1.17
C THR A 209 -17.16 -16.24 -1.69
N THR A 210 -17.53 -15.11 -1.11
CA THR A 210 -16.90 -13.81 -1.42
C THR A 210 -15.79 -13.56 -0.40
N MET A 211 -14.58 -13.39 -0.90
CA MET A 211 -13.42 -13.11 -0.07
C MET A 211 -13.56 -11.74 0.62
N PRO A 212 -13.14 -11.62 1.89
CA PRO A 212 -13.05 -10.33 2.55
C PRO A 212 -12.26 -9.33 1.70
N ARG A 213 -12.73 -8.08 1.69
CA ARG A 213 -12.08 -6.97 1.02
C ARG A 213 -10.80 -6.56 1.76
N VAL A 214 -9.88 -5.88 1.07
CA VAL A 214 -8.79 -5.20 1.77
C VAL A 214 -9.35 -4.06 2.63
N ASP A 215 -8.57 -3.66 3.63
CA ASP A 215 -8.88 -2.45 4.40
C ASP A 215 -9.05 -1.23 3.49
N ALA A 216 -9.99 -0.35 3.80
CA ALA A 216 -10.24 0.87 3.04
C ALA A 216 -9.04 1.84 3.04
N GLU A 217 -8.10 1.69 3.99
CA GLU A 217 -6.85 2.43 4.04
C GLU A 217 -5.85 2.03 2.94
N PHE A 218 -6.01 0.86 2.31
CA PHE A 218 -5.13 0.47 1.21
C PHE A 218 -5.42 1.31 -0.04
N PRO A 219 -4.39 1.84 -0.73
CA PRO A 219 -4.55 2.70 -1.89
C PRO A 219 -5.18 2.01 -3.11
N GLY A 220 -5.20 0.67 -3.12
CA GLY A 220 -5.89 -0.12 -4.14
C GLY A 220 -7.32 -0.52 -3.77
N SER A 221 -7.83 -0.12 -2.59
CA SER A 221 -9.18 -0.50 -2.15
C SER A 221 -10.24 0.16 -3.01
N LEU A 222 -11.09 -0.64 -3.65
CA LEU A 222 -12.11 -0.13 -4.59
C LEU A 222 -13.44 -0.88 -4.41
N PRO A 223 -14.58 -0.18 -4.29
CA PRO A 223 -15.87 -0.78 -3.93
C PRO A 223 -16.48 -1.69 -5.02
N ALA A 224 -15.94 -1.70 -6.24
CA ALA A 224 -16.41 -2.57 -7.30
C ALA A 224 -15.89 -4.02 -7.11
N PRO A 225 -16.70 -5.06 -7.37
CA PRO A 225 -16.23 -6.45 -7.42
C PRO A 225 -15.10 -6.60 -8.44
N GLY A 226 -14.08 -7.41 -8.14
CA GLY A 226 -12.96 -7.58 -9.07
C GLY A 226 -11.99 -6.40 -9.12
N ALA A 227 -12.24 -5.31 -8.37
CA ALA A 227 -11.43 -4.10 -8.39
C ALA A 227 -10.43 -3.96 -7.23
N ASP A 228 -10.63 -4.73 -6.17
CA ASP A 228 -9.91 -4.58 -4.92
C ASP A 228 -8.46 -5.07 -5.03
N ALA A 229 -7.54 -4.31 -4.44
CA ALA A 229 -6.12 -4.62 -4.39
C ALA A 229 -5.43 -3.88 -3.24
N HIS A 230 -4.20 -4.28 -2.90
CA HIS A 230 -3.41 -3.54 -1.92
C HIS A 230 -2.83 -2.26 -2.54
N TYR A 231 -2.43 -2.33 -3.83
CA TYR A 231 -1.88 -1.20 -4.56
C TYR A 231 -2.49 -1.07 -5.95
N ARG A 232 -2.53 0.17 -6.45
CA ARG A 232 -2.84 0.48 -7.83
C ARG A 232 -1.58 0.87 -8.58
N HIS A 233 -1.36 0.21 -9.71
CA HIS A 233 -0.30 0.54 -10.65
C HIS A 233 -0.90 1.06 -11.95
N LEU A 234 -0.40 2.20 -12.42
CA LEU A 234 -0.80 2.81 -13.68
C LEU A 234 0.33 2.62 -14.69
N TYR A 235 0.01 2.07 -15.85
CA TYR A 235 0.98 1.85 -16.91
C TYR A 235 0.54 2.50 -18.23
N ASP A 236 1.48 2.85 -19.09
CA ASP A 236 1.18 3.34 -20.43
C ASP A 236 0.99 2.14 -21.38
N PRO A 237 -0.07 2.06 -22.19
CA PRO A 237 -0.21 1.00 -23.19
C PRO A 237 0.94 0.97 -24.23
N ILE A 238 1.66 2.07 -24.41
CA ILE A 238 2.86 2.11 -25.26
C ILE A 238 4.08 1.67 -24.45
N GLN A 239 4.52 0.45 -24.69
CA GLN A 239 5.58 -0.24 -23.92
C GLN A 239 6.87 0.58 -23.76
N ALA A 240 7.30 1.33 -24.79
CA ALA A 240 8.50 2.16 -24.72
C ALA A 240 8.39 3.35 -23.73
N ARG A 241 7.19 3.67 -23.26
CA ARG A 241 6.91 4.76 -22.30
C ARG A 241 6.58 4.25 -20.90
N THR A 242 6.39 2.94 -20.75
CA THR A 242 6.15 2.31 -19.45
C THR A 242 7.45 2.29 -18.68
N MET A 243 7.54 3.14 -17.66
CA MET A 243 8.68 3.11 -16.76
C MET A 243 8.55 1.95 -15.76
N PRO A 244 9.63 1.21 -15.50
CA PRO A 244 9.62 0.20 -14.45
C PRO A 244 9.38 0.83 -13.08
N THR A 245 8.58 0.17 -12.24
CA THR A 245 8.52 0.48 -10.81
C THR A 245 9.55 -0.35 -10.08
N LYS A 246 10.40 0.25 -9.27
CA LYS A 246 11.33 -0.53 -8.44
C LYS A 246 10.58 -1.05 -7.22
N LEU A 247 10.57 -2.37 -7.03
CA LEU A 247 9.87 -3.00 -5.89
C LEU A 247 10.72 -3.00 -4.62
N ASP A 248 12.04 -2.84 -4.77
CA ASP A 248 13.03 -2.94 -3.71
C ASP A 248 14.21 -2.05 -4.13
N ILE A 249 14.36 -0.90 -3.47
CA ILE A 249 15.30 0.15 -3.84
C ILE A 249 16.49 0.19 -2.88
N SER A 250 16.30 -0.29 -1.66
CA SER A 250 17.27 -0.17 -0.57
C SER A 250 17.64 -1.55 -0.08
N GLN A 251 18.92 -1.92 -0.23
CA GLN A 251 19.45 -3.14 0.38
C GLN A 251 19.58 -3.05 1.91
N ALA A 252 19.16 -1.94 2.52
CA ALA A 252 19.26 -1.69 3.96
C ALA A 252 17.88 -1.50 4.63
N ASP A 253 16.78 -1.72 3.92
CA ASP A 253 15.44 -1.57 4.49
C ASP A 253 14.93 -2.86 5.15
N GLU A 254 13.82 -2.73 5.87
CA GLU A 254 13.19 -3.84 6.59
C GLU A 254 12.41 -4.79 5.66
N TRP A 255 12.33 -4.53 4.34
CA TRP A 255 11.41 -5.21 3.41
C TRP A 255 12.09 -5.64 2.12
N SER A 256 12.21 -6.95 1.91
CA SER A 256 12.80 -7.48 0.67
C SER A 256 11.74 -8.09 -0.23
N PHE A 257 11.71 -7.66 -1.51
CA PHE A 257 10.90 -8.34 -2.51
C PHE A 257 11.45 -9.73 -2.79
N ARG A 258 10.58 -10.74 -2.89
CA ARG A 258 10.97 -12.13 -3.15
C ARG A 258 10.62 -12.58 -4.55
N GLU A 259 9.35 -12.46 -4.90
CA GLU A 259 8.80 -13.17 -6.04
C GLU A 259 7.53 -12.51 -6.58
N LEU A 260 7.39 -12.54 -7.91
CA LEU A 260 6.12 -12.33 -8.60
C LEU A 260 5.47 -13.71 -8.74
N THR A 261 4.56 -14.05 -7.81
CA THR A 261 4.09 -15.43 -7.65
C THR A 261 2.95 -15.77 -8.60
N TYR A 262 2.16 -14.78 -9.01
CA TYR A 262 1.00 -14.99 -9.88
C TYR A 262 0.65 -13.73 -10.66
N THR A 263 0.14 -13.89 -11.87
CA THR A 263 -0.40 -12.79 -12.69
C THR A 263 -1.68 -13.20 -13.39
N ASP A 264 -2.67 -12.32 -13.46
CA ASP A 264 -3.84 -12.53 -14.32
C ASP A 264 -3.41 -12.65 -15.79
N GLN A 265 -4.20 -13.39 -16.58
CA GLN A 265 -3.94 -13.55 -18.01
C GLN A 265 -3.92 -12.19 -18.72
N GLY A 266 -2.91 -11.96 -19.56
CA GLY A 266 -2.80 -10.73 -20.35
C GLY A 266 -2.17 -9.55 -19.61
N THR A 267 -1.90 -9.63 -18.31
CA THR A 267 -1.19 -8.55 -17.57
C THR A 267 0.24 -8.34 -18.10
N GLY A 268 0.89 -9.43 -18.53
CA GLY A 268 2.27 -9.42 -19.02
C GLY A 268 3.27 -8.85 -18.00
N ALA A 269 2.97 -9.02 -16.71
CA ALA A 269 3.81 -8.48 -15.65
C ALA A 269 5.10 -9.28 -15.51
N THR A 270 6.22 -8.58 -15.35
CA THR A 270 7.55 -9.17 -15.16
C THR A 270 8.30 -8.44 -14.07
N VAL A 271 9.24 -9.14 -13.42
CA VAL A 271 10.22 -8.53 -12.53
C VAL A 271 11.62 -8.87 -13.01
N ASP A 272 12.43 -7.85 -13.29
CA ASP A 272 13.84 -8.02 -13.60
C ASP A 272 14.65 -8.09 -12.29
N THR A 273 15.20 -9.27 -12.01
CA THR A 273 15.98 -9.57 -10.80
C THR A 273 17.48 -9.28 -10.95
N SER A 274 17.95 -8.81 -12.10
CA SER A 274 19.38 -8.63 -12.37
C SER A 274 19.98 -7.32 -11.83
N THR A 275 19.16 -6.30 -11.56
CA THR A 275 19.64 -4.95 -11.20
C THR A 275 18.94 -4.34 -9.99
N ALA A 276 17.62 -4.10 -10.05
CA ALA A 276 16.87 -3.34 -9.03
C ALA A 276 15.42 -3.84 -8.82
N LYS A 277 15.17 -5.14 -9.03
CA LYS A 277 13.84 -5.79 -8.90
C LYS A 277 12.74 -4.93 -9.54
N ALA A 278 12.94 -4.63 -10.81
CA ALA A 278 12.12 -3.71 -11.58
C ALA A 278 10.84 -4.41 -12.07
N PHE A 279 9.69 -3.97 -11.57
CA PHE A 279 8.37 -4.42 -11.96
C PHE A 279 7.88 -3.66 -13.20
N ASN A 280 7.51 -4.43 -14.23
CA ASN A 280 6.99 -3.94 -15.49
C ASN A 280 5.68 -4.65 -15.81
N VAL A 281 4.79 -3.98 -16.51
CA VAL A 281 3.55 -4.56 -17.02
C VAL A 281 3.27 -4.08 -18.43
N THR A 282 2.61 -4.92 -19.24
CA THR A 282 2.22 -4.59 -20.62
C THR A 282 0.71 -4.61 -20.82
N GLY A 283 -0.03 -5.12 -19.84
CA GLY A 283 -1.47 -5.26 -19.87
C GLY A 283 -2.12 -4.99 -18.51
N SER A 284 -3.45 -4.94 -18.55
CA SER A 284 -4.27 -4.73 -17.37
C SER A 284 -4.55 -6.04 -16.68
N GLY A 285 -4.71 -6.01 -15.36
CA GLY A 285 -4.92 -7.22 -14.56
C GLY A 285 -4.29 -7.08 -13.19
N ARG A 286 -4.34 -8.16 -12.41
CA ARG A 286 -3.73 -8.20 -11.08
C ARG A 286 -2.48 -9.06 -11.07
N SER A 287 -1.54 -8.66 -10.23
CA SER A 287 -0.30 -9.38 -9.94
C SER A 287 -0.21 -9.64 -8.45
N VAL A 288 0.33 -10.80 -8.07
CA VAL A 288 0.59 -11.17 -6.68
C VAL A 288 2.09 -11.10 -6.44
N LEU A 289 2.50 -10.24 -5.52
CA LEU A 289 3.88 -10.04 -5.13
C LEU A 289 4.09 -10.60 -3.72
N LEU A 290 5.18 -11.33 -3.54
CA LEU A 290 5.64 -11.82 -2.25
C LEU A 290 6.81 -10.97 -1.77
N TYR A 291 6.71 -10.53 -0.54
CA TYR A 291 7.77 -9.84 0.20
C TYR A 291 8.11 -10.64 1.45
N SER A 292 9.31 -10.43 1.97
CA SER A 292 9.65 -10.74 3.34
C SER A 292 10.01 -9.46 4.09
N TYR A 293 9.85 -9.46 5.40
CA TYR A 293 10.23 -8.32 6.22
C TYR A 293 10.80 -8.73 7.57
N ARG A 294 11.65 -7.87 8.14
CA ARG A 294 12.17 -8.00 9.49
C ARG A 294 11.15 -7.45 10.49
N PRO A 295 10.70 -8.25 11.47
CA PRO A 295 9.83 -7.72 12.53
C PRO A 295 10.53 -6.69 13.41
N ASN A 296 11.86 -6.79 13.56
CA ASN A 296 12.67 -5.77 14.21
C ASN A 296 12.98 -4.66 13.20
N PRO A 297 12.52 -3.41 13.44
CA PRO A 297 12.72 -2.32 12.49
C PRO A 297 14.17 -1.83 12.38
N ASP A 298 15.03 -2.21 13.33
CA ASP A 298 16.46 -1.87 13.29
C ASP A 298 17.29 -2.86 12.46
N GLU A 299 16.65 -3.88 11.86
CA GLU A 299 17.30 -4.91 11.05
C GLU A 299 16.92 -4.82 9.57
N THR A 300 17.89 -5.14 8.73
CA THR A 300 17.70 -5.21 7.28
C THR A 300 17.18 -6.58 6.84
N ALA A 301 16.19 -6.59 5.95
CA ALA A 301 15.74 -7.80 5.28
C ALA A 301 16.72 -8.22 4.18
N ASP A 302 17.27 -9.42 4.33
CA ASP A 302 18.26 -10.03 3.42
C ASP A 302 17.71 -11.27 2.72
N GLY A 303 16.54 -11.72 3.14
CA GLY A 303 15.88 -12.87 2.60
C GLY A 303 15.95 -14.13 3.48
N THR A 304 16.36 -14.01 4.74
CA THR A 304 16.53 -15.17 5.62
C THR A 304 15.20 -15.64 6.23
N ALA A 305 14.70 -16.81 5.81
CA ALA A 305 13.38 -17.34 6.17
C ALA A 305 13.14 -17.55 7.69
N ASN A 306 14.17 -17.81 8.50
CA ASN A 306 14.00 -18.01 9.94
C ASN A 306 14.07 -16.70 10.77
N LYS A 307 14.32 -15.55 10.13
CA LYS A 307 14.38 -14.23 10.77
C LYS A 307 13.39 -13.22 10.20
N GLU A 308 12.70 -13.60 9.12
CA GLU A 308 11.80 -12.72 8.40
C GLU A 308 10.42 -13.34 8.29
N ARG A 309 9.41 -12.48 8.40
CA ARG A 309 8.03 -12.84 8.13
C ARG A 309 7.70 -12.60 6.66
N LEU A 310 6.69 -13.30 6.16
CA LEU A 310 6.22 -13.14 4.79
C LEU A 310 5.03 -12.18 4.71
N ALA A 311 4.91 -11.50 3.58
CA ALA A 311 3.79 -10.63 3.28
C ALA A 311 3.44 -10.70 1.80
N VAL A 312 2.14 -10.87 1.52
CA VAL A 312 1.62 -10.88 0.14
C VAL A 312 0.94 -9.54 -0.16
N ARG A 313 1.19 -9.04 -1.37
CA ARG A 313 0.58 -7.82 -1.89
C ARG A 313 -0.01 -8.08 -3.25
N VAL A 314 -1.28 -7.69 -3.40
CA VAL A 314 -1.99 -7.69 -4.67
C VAL A 314 -1.84 -6.31 -5.31
N VAL A 315 -1.31 -6.27 -6.53
CA VAL A 315 -1.19 -5.05 -7.33
C VAL A 315 -2.19 -5.12 -8.47
N ARG A 316 -3.02 -4.09 -8.64
CA ARG A 316 -3.88 -3.93 -9.81
C ARG A 316 -3.25 -2.98 -10.80
N SER A 317 -2.93 -3.50 -11.98
CA SER A 317 -2.42 -2.74 -13.11
C SER A 317 -3.56 -2.28 -14.02
N SER A 318 -3.59 -0.99 -14.31
CA SER A 318 -4.58 -0.40 -15.20
C SER A 318 -3.91 0.58 -16.17
N PRO A 319 -4.43 0.69 -17.41
CA PRO A 319 -3.82 1.54 -18.41
C PRO A 319 -4.13 2.99 -18.04
N SER A 320 -3.11 3.82 -18.10
CA SER A 320 -3.23 5.27 -18.09
C SER A 320 -2.77 5.74 -19.46
N VAL A 321 -3.69 6.30 -20.24
CA VAL A 321 -3.31 6.95 -21.50
C VAL A 321 -2.63 8.25 -21.12
N VAL A 322 -1.31 8.19 -21.02
CA VAL A 322 -0.50 9.40 -20.89
C VAL A 322 -0.77 10.18 -22.17
N ILE A 323 -1.41 11.34 -22.02
CA ILE A 323 -1.71 12.22 -23.15
C ILE A 323 -0.37 12.56 -23.79
N PRO A 324 -0.12 12.13 -25.04
CA PRO A 324 1.19 12.33 -25.65
C PRO A 324 1.45 13.83 -25.77
N ARG A 325 2.69 14.28 -25.59
CA ARG A 325 3.09 15.70 -25.64
C ARG A 325 2.76 16.39 -26.99
N THR A 326 2.37 15.60 -27.99
CA THR A 326 1.97 16.00 -29.34
C THR A 326 0.44 16.08 -29.54
N ASN A 327 -0.37 15.75 -28.52
CA ASN A 327 -1.83 15.73 -28.62
C ASN A 327 -2.40 17.16 -28.71
N SER A 328 -3.17 17.45 -29.75
CA SER A 328 -3.75 18.78 -29.99
C SER A 328 -4.77 19.25 -28.94
N ARG A 329 -5.26 18.35 -28.07
CA ARG A 329 -6.10 18.70 -26.91
C ARG A 329 -5.30 19.19 -25.70
N LEU A 330 -3.99 18.94 -25.67
CA LEU A 330 -3.10 19.70 -24.81
C LEU A 330 -2.86 21.04 -25.52
N VAL A 331 -3.45 22.11 -25.02
CA VAL A 331 -3.17 23.50 -25.49
C VAL A 331 -1.67 23.83 -25.33
N LEU A 332 -0.95 23.01 -24.56
CA LEU A 332 0.50 22.96 -24.38
C LEU A 332 1.13 22.00 -25.40
N GLY A 333 1.68 22.52 -26.49
CA GLY A 333 2.69 21.77 -27.24
C GLY A 333 3.89 21.45 -26.32
N GLN A 334 4.33 20.20 -26.30
CA GLN A 334 5.75 19.80 -26.22
C GLN A 334 6.70 20.33 -25.09
N HIS A 335 6.25 20.98 -24.01
CA HIS A 335 7.15 21.53 -22.98
C HIS A 335 7.04 20.79 -21.63
N GLY A 336 8.17 20.31 -21.07
CA GLY A 336 8.24 19.68 -19.73
C GLY A 336 9.67 19.36 -19.25
N LEU A 337 9.86 19.23 -17.93
CA LEU A 337 11.12 18.81 -17.29
C LEU A 337 11.15 17.27 -17.11
N GLN A 338 12.29 16.63 -17.34
CA GLN A 338 12.47 15.18 -17.19
C GLN A 338 13.82 14.84 -16.53
N PHE A 339 13.84 13.84 -15.65
CA PHE A 339 15.05 13.37 -14.96
C PHE A 339 15.33 11.91 -15.35
N GLY A 340 16.56 11.56 -15.77
CA GLY A 340 17.00 10.19 -16.11
C GLY A 340 18.30 10.11 -16.94
N ASN A 341 18.83 8.92 -17.23
CA ASN A 341 20.15 8.73 -17.91
C ASN A 341 20.11 8.19 -19.37
N GLY A 342 19.13 8.58 -20.19
CA GLY A 342 18.89 8.08 -21.55
C GLY A 342 18.67 9.15 -22.63
N LEU A 343 18.21 8.78 -23.82
CA LEU A 343 18.02 9.71 -24.94
C LEU A 343 16.70 10.49 -24.84
N ALA A 344 16.66 11.73 -25.35
CA ALA A 344 15.46 12.59 -25.34
C ALA A 344 14.27 11.97 -26.09
N SER A 345 14.53 11.20 -27.16
CA SER A 345 13.52 10.49 -27.96
C SER A 345 12.82 9.33 -27.23
N SER A 346 13.43 8.83 -26.16
CA SER A 346 12.92 7.71 -25.35
C SER A 346 12.53 8.11 -23.93
N GLY A 347 12.45 9.41 -23.63
CA GLY A 347 12.13 9.90 -22.29
C GLY A 347 13.21 9.58 -21.26
N GLY A 348 14.46 9.46 -21.69
CA GLY A 348 15.55 9.07 -20.80
C GLY A 348 16.39 10.24 -20.29
N ALA A 349 16.45 11.41 -20.92
CA ALA A 349 17.55 12.37 -20.71
C ALA A 349 17.56 13.14 -19.39
N PHE A 350 18.76 13.50 -18.91
CA PHE A 350 18.97 14.40 -17.78
C PHE A 350 18.84 15.86 -18.26
N GLY A 351 17.85 16.59 -17.74
CA GLY A 351 17.73 18.04 -17.92
C GLY A 351 16.37 18.51 -18.41
N VAL A 352 16.24 19.81 -18.68
CA VAL A 352 15.05 20.36 -19.36
C VAL A 352 15.08 19.88 -20.81
N VAL A 353 14.21 18.93 -21.17
CA VAL A 353 14.13 18.43 -22.54
C VAL A 353 13.18 19.30 -23.34
N GLN A 354 13.74 20.11 -24.24
CA GLN A 354 13.01 20.86 -25.25
C GLN A 354 12.53 19.91 -26.36
N SER A 355 11.23 19.87 -26.63
CA SER A 355 10.72 19.41 -27.94
C SER A 355 10.17 20.62 -28.71
N GLY A 356 10.65 20.83 -29.94
CA GLY A 356 10.22 21.94 -30.81
C GLY A 356 11.32 22.65 -31.62
N GLY A 357 12.60 22.33 -31.41
CA GLY A 357 13.71 23.00 -32.09
C GLY A 357 14.00 24.40 -31.52
N LEU A 358 15.21 24.90 -31.79
CA LEU A 358 15.79 26.13 -31.26
C LEU A 358 14.89 27.37 -31.43
N PRO A 359 14.96 28.36 -30.50
CA PRO A 359 15.94 28.46 -29.41
C PRO A 359 15.46 27.85 -28.08
N ALA A 360 16.41 27.47 -27.22
CA ALA A 360 16.14 27.00 -25.86
C ALA A 360 15.41 28.08 -25.05
N THR A 361 14.36 27.69 -24.33
CA THR A 361 13.73 28.60 -23.36
C THR A 361 14.75 28.92 -22.28
N THR A 362 15.06 30.20 -22.10
CA THR A 362 15.99 30.69 -21.07
C THR A 362 15.38 30.67 -19.66
N ALA A 363 14.15 30.18 -19.51
CA ALA A 363 13.42 30.16 -18.24
C ALA A 363 12.36 29.04 -18.15
N VAL A 364 12.05 28.64 -16.92
CA VAL A 364 10.82 27.96 -16.50
C VAL A 364 9.87 29.05 -16.00
N THR A 365 8.87 29.41 -16.79
CA THR A 365 7.94 30.48 -16.46
C THR A 365 6.73 29.94 -15.72
N SER A 366 6.43 30.54 -14.57
CA SER A 366 5.26 30.29 -13.73
C SER A 366 4.01 31.04 -14.20
N GLY A 367 4.19 32.25 -14.76
CA GLY A 367 3.08 33.12 -15.11
C GLY A 367 2.21 33.49 -13.90
N ASP A 368 0.95 33.86 -14.17
CA ASP A 368 -0.03 34.23 -13.13
C ASP A 368 -0.91 33.04 -12.69
N LYS A 369 -0.72 31.88 -13.32
CA LYS A 369 -1.45 30.63 -13.05
C LYS A 369 -0.56 29.41 -13.30
N PHE A 370 -0.38 28.55 -12.29
CA PHE A 370 0.42 27.33 -12.42
C PHE A 370 0.06 26.25 -11.40
N VAL A 371 0.49 25.02 -11.66
CA VAL A 371 0.40 23.89 -10.73
C VAL A 371 1.78 23.25 -10.56
N VAL A 372 2.13 22.88 -9.33
CA VAL A 372 3.27 22.02 -9.01
C VAL A 372 2.74 20.75 -8.36
N ASP A 373 3.19 19.59 -8.82
CA ASP A 373 2.74 18.27 -8.40
C ASP A 373 3.96 17.36 -8.17
N PHE A 374 4.07 16.70 -7.02
CA PHE A 374 5.15 15.77 -6.72
C PHE A 374 4.80 14.80 -5.59
N TRP A 375 5.50 13.68 -5.56
CA TRP A 375 5.56 12.78 -4.41
C TRP A 375 6.80 13.07 -3.58
N LEU A 376 6.65 13.04 -2.27
CA LEU A 376 7.73 13.32 -1.32
C LEU A 376 7.85 12.20 -0.30
N ASN A 377 9.05 11.66 -0.13
CA ASN A 377 9.41 10.87 1.04
C ASN A 377 10.36 11.69 1.90
N ALA A 378 9.91 12.00 3.12
CA ALA A 378 10.67 12.74 4.10
C ALA A 378 11.02 11.89 5.33
N LYS A 379 10.85 10.56 5.27
CA LYS A 379 11.09 9.65 6.40
C LYS A 379 12.54 9.80 6.89
N GLY A 380 12.70 10.04 8.19
CA GLY A 380 14.01 10.19 8.81
C GLY A 380 14.69 11.55 8.55
N ILE A 381 13.98 12.52 7.99
CA ILE A 381 14.51 13.88 7.86
C ILE A 381 14.68 14.49 9.26
N ARG A 382 15.90 14.93 9.56
CA ARG A 382 16.25 15.64 10.81
C ARG A 382 16.67 17.07 10.49
N GLU A 383 16.76 17.90 11.52
CA GLU A 383 17.27 19.26 11.43
C GLU A 383 18.61 19.28 10.68
N SER A 384 18.82 20.29 9.82
CA SER A 384 20.11 20.49 9.16
C SER A 384 21.22 20.75 10.20
N ALA A 385 22.47 20.50 9.82
CA ALA A 385 23.61 20.81 10.67
C ALA A 385 23.57 22.29 11.14
N PRO A 386 23.93 22.57 12.41
CA PRO A 386 23.99 23.93 12.92
C PRO A 386 24.90 24.83 12.08
N VAL A 387 24.49 26.08 11.90
CA VAL A 387 25.29 27.14 11.28
C VAL A 387 25.92 27.98 12.39
N THR A 388 27.25 28.07 12.40
CA THR A 388 27.97 28.92 13.35
C THR A 388 28.20 30.30 12.75
N LEU A 389 27.65 31.34 13.38
CA LEU A 389 27.90 32.74 13.06
C LEU A 389 29.00 33.27 13.97
N THR A 390 29.95 33.99 13.39
CA THR A 390 31.08 34.60 14.10
C THR A 390 31.10 36.11 13.93
N GLY A 391 31.85 36.81 14.79
CA GLY A 391 31.94 38.27 14.75
C GLY A 391 30.60 38.95 15.04
N CYS A 392 29.73 38.30 15.81
CA CYS A 392 28.39 38.80 16.06
C CYS A 392 28.38 39.88 17.16
N THR A 393 27.57 40.92 16.95
CA THR A 393 27.39 42.04 17.85
C THR A 393 25.92 42.15 18.21
N THR A 394 25.66 42.17 19.52
CA THR A 394 24.34 42.39 20.13
C THR A 394 24.31 43.77 20.76
N VAL A 395 23.13 44.40 20.77
CA VAL A 395 22.85 45.61 21.54
C VAL A 395 21.72 45.27 22.50
N GLU A 396 21.89 45.62 23.78
CA GLU A 396 20.89 45.35 24.81
C GLU A 396 19.53 45.97 24.42
N ASN A 397 18.46 45.20 24.60
CA ASN A 397 17.09 45.57 24.22
C ASN A 397 16.88 45.84 22.71
N SER A 398 17.80 45.40 21.85
CA SER A 398 17.63 45.43 20.40
C SER A 398 17.34 44.05 19.83
N THR A 399 16.50 43.98 18.79
CA THR A 399 16.30 42.78 17.97
C THR A 399 17.29 42.71 16.80
N GLU A 400 18.17 43.70 16.62
CA GLU A 400 19.16 43.67 15.54
C GLU A 400 20.40 42.88 15.98
N LEU A 401 20.78 41.87 15.20
CA LEU A 401 22.03 41.15 15.34
C LEU A 401 22.89 41.37 14.10
N ILE A 402 24.11 41.87 14.30
CA ILE A 402 25.08 42.14 13.25
C ILE A 402 26.19 41.10 13.35
N CYS A 403 26.47 40.33 12.30
CA CYS A 403 27.51 39.30 12.27
C CYS A 403 28.46 39.51 11.09
N ALA A 404 29.60 38.82 11.09
CA ALA A 404 30.54 38.88 9.98
C ALA A 404 29.95 38.37 8.65
N SER A 405 29.01 37.43 8.73
CA SER A 405 28.24 36.90 7.59
C SER A 405 26.93 36.32 8.09
N THR A 406 25.86 36.42 7.29
CA THR A 406 24.58 35.72 7.49
C THR A 406 24.41 34.54 6.52
N ALA A 407 25.50 34.11 5.86
CA ALA A 407 25.46 33.00 4.92
C ALA A 407 24.93 31.72 5.58
N GLY A 408 23.98 31.07 4.91
CA GLY A 408 23.34 29.85 5.40
C GLY A 408 22.18 30.08 6.39
N ILE A 409 21.99 31.32 6.87
CA ILE A 409 20.90 31.68 7.78
C ILE A 409 19.62 31.98 7.00
N VAL A 410 18.50 31.51 7.53
CA VAL A 410 17.15 31.78 7.00
C VAL A 410 16.18 32.11 8.13
N PRO A 411 15.11 32.87 7.86
CA PRO A 411 14.04 33.07 8.82
C PRO A 411 13.49 31.73 9.36
N GLY A 412 13.19 31.69 10.66
CA GLY A 412 12.69 30.51 11.36
C GLY A 412 13.73 29.71 12.15
N MET A 413 15.03 29.85 11.81
CA MET A 413 16.11 29.20 12.57
C MET A 413 16.14 29.64 14.03
N THR A 414 16.43 28.70 14.92
CA THR A 414 16.62 28.97 16.36
C THR A 414 18.04 29.46 16.58
N LEU A 415 18.21 30.55 17.33
CA LEU A 415 19.51 31.11 17.69
C LEU A 415 19.83 30.80 19.15
N ALA A 416 21.07 30.42 19.41
CA ALA A 416 21.61 30.21 20.74
C ALA A 416 23.01 30.85 20.85
N GLY A 417 23.27 31.54 21.96
CA GLY A 417 24.56 32.15 22.23
C GLY A 417 24.46 33.19 23.34
N THR A 418 25.60 33.76 23.74
CA THR A 418 25.66 34.80 24.77
C THR A 418 24.76 35.98 24.38
N ASN A 419 23.99 36.48 25.36
CA ASN A 419 23.03 37.59 25.20
C ASN A 419 21.84 37.31 24.27
N ILE A 420 21.64 36.08 23.80
CA ILE A 420 20.46 35.67 23.05
C ILE A 420 19.48 34.95 23.98
N PRO A 421 18.26 35.46 24.19
CA PRO A 421 17.25 34.76 24.99
C PRO A 421 16.98 33.35 24.46
N ALA A 422 16.68 32.41 25.36
CA ALA A 422 16.32 31.05 24.97
C ALA A 422 15.07 31.04 24.07
N GLY A 423 15.12 30.23 22.99
CA GLY A 423 14.03 30.13 22.02
C GLY A 423 13.94 31.29 21.01
N THR A 424 14.89 32.23 21.04
CA THR A 424 14.98 33.30 20.02
C THR A 424 15.11 32.69 18.62
N LYS A 425 14.34 33.20 17.67
CA LYS A 425 14.38 32.80 16.26
C LYS A 425 14.86 33.94 15.38
N VAL A 426 15.35 33.59 14.19
CA VAL A 426 15.57 34.56 13.11
C VAL A 426 14.21 34.99 12.55
N SER A 427 13.81 36.23 12.78
CA SER A 427 12.60 36.83 12.21
C SER A 427 12.81 37.21 10.74
N ALA A 428 13.97 37.77 10.40
CA ALA A 428 14.32 38.16 9.04
C ALA A 428 15.84 38.21 8.87
N VAL A 429 16.34 38.01 7.65
CA VAL A 429 17.74 38.31 7.28
C VAL A 429 17.71 39.57 6.43
N THR A 430 18.19 40.67 6.98
CA THR A 430 18.04 42.00 6.37
C THR A 430 19.07 42.23 5.27
N ASN A 431 20.28 41.71 5.44
CA ASN A 431 21.34 41.70 4.43
C ASN A 431 22.41 40.63 4.77
N ASN A 432 23.57 40.68 4.11
CA ASN A 432 24.66 39.72 4.26
C ASN A 432 25.37 39.75 5.63
N THR A 433 25.11 40.73 6.48
CA THR A 433 25.74 40.88 7.82
C THR A 433 24.72 41.16 8.93
N LYS A 434 23.43 41.32 8.61
CA LYS A 434 22.40 41.71 9.58
C LYS A 434 21.19 40.79 9.54
N LEU A 435 20.70 40.42 10.71
CA LEU A 435 19.44 39.71 10.90
C LEU A 435 18.61 40.33 12.04
N VAL A 436 17.31 40.03 12.06
CA VAL A 436 16.37 40.46 13.08
C VAL A 436 15.99 39.26 13.94
N LEU A 437 16.13 39.39 15.25
CA LEU A 437 15.76 38.44 16.28
C LEU A 437 14.26 38.53 16.61
N SER A 438 13.62 37.41 16.95
CA SER A 438 12.23 37.39 17.42
C SER A 438 12.06 37.89 18.87
N ALA A 439 13.16 38.02 19.61
CA ALA A 439 13.22 38.55 20.96
C ALA A 439 14.48 39.42 21.08
N ALA A 440 14.39 40.53 21.82
CA ALA A 440 15.50 41.45 21.98
C ALA A 440 16.66 40.79 22.74
N ALA A 441 17.90 41.12 22.38
CA ALA A 441 19.09 40.63 23.08
C ALA A 441 19.11 41.11 24.54
N THR A 442 19.55 40.25 25.46
CA THR A 442 19.56 40.52 26.92
C THR A 442 20.77 41.32 27.39
N GLY A 443 21.68 41.68 26.49
CA GLY A 443 22.92 42.40 26.81
C GLY A 443 23.64 42.85 25.54
N ALA A 444 24.60 43.75 25.69
CA ALA A 444 25.45 44.23 24.59
C ALA A 444 26.84 43.57 24.65
N ALA A 445 27.30 43.03 23.53
CA ALA A 445 28.66 42.52 23.35
C ALA A 445 29.01 42.41 21.86
N SER A 446 30.29 42.45 21.54
CA SER A 446 30.85 42.24 20.19
C SER A 446 31.63 40.92 20.12
N ASP A 447 32.01 40.51 18.90
CA ASP A 447 32.78 39.29 18.61
C ASP A 447 32.19 38.00 19.19
N LEU A 448 30.87 37.96 19.31
CA LEU A 448 30.15 36.78 19.76
C LEU A 448 30.16 35.68 18.71
N THR A 449 30.11 34.44 19.19
CA THR A 449 29.77 33.26 18.39
C THR A 449 28.33 32.89 18.69
N ILE A 450 27.47 32.90 17.68
CA ILE A 450 26.06 32.53 17.78
C ILE A 450 25.82 31.29 16.93
N THR A 451 25.17 30.28 17.49
CA THR A 451 24.80 29.06 16.78
C THR A 451 23.35 29.17 16.31
N ALA A 452 23.11 28.91 15.03
CA ALA A 452 21.78 28.81 14.46
C ALA A 452 21.46 27.34 14.14
N THR A 453 20.33 26.83 14.63
CA THR A 453 19.86 25.46 14.40
C THR A 453 18.50 25.45 13.71
N ASN A 454 17.99 24.25 13.39
CA ASN A 454 16.64 24.03 12.88
C ASN A 454 16.39 24.73 11.54
N LYS A 455 17.38 24.68 10.63
CA LYS A 455 17.17 25.16 9.27
C LYS A 455 16.05 24.34 8.60
N PRO A 456 14.99 24.98 8.08
CA PRO A 456 14.01 24.27 7.27
C PRO A 456 14.66 23.73 5.99
N VAL A 457 14.37 22.48 5.66
CA VAL A 457 14.87 21.85 4.43
C VAL A 457 14.03 22.34 3.26
N THR A 458 14.66 22.82 2.20
CA THR A 458 13.96 23.32 1.01
C THR A 458 13.76 22.18 0.01
N VAL A 459 12.54 21.64 -0.07
CA VAL A 459 12.18 20.56 -1.01
C VAL A 459 12.26 21.06 -2.44
N LEU A 460 11.66 22.23 -2.70
CA LEU A 460 11.74 22.89 -3.98
C LEU A 460 11.76 24.42 -3.80
N SER A 461 12.48 25.10 -4.69
CA SER A 461 12.47 26.55 -4.79
C SER A 461 12.58 26.97 -6.24
N THR A 462 11.68 27.83 -6.70
CA THR A 462 11.82 28.54 -7.97
C THR A 462 12.75 29.74 -7.82
N GLY A 463 12.97 30.47 -8.91
CA GLY A 463 13.92 31.57 -8.97
C GLY A 463 13.60 32.66 -7.96
N ASN A 464 14.65 33.12 -7.27
CA ASN A 464 14.63 34.08 -6.17
C ASN A 464 13.66 33.70 -5.02
N GLY A 465 13.24 32.43 -4.93
CA GLY A 465 12.31 31.96 -3.91
C GLY A 465 10.86 32.38 -4.13
N GLY A 466 10.47 32.76 -5.36
CA GLY A 466 9.10 33.19 -5.65
C GLY A 466 8.02 32.16 -5.31
N LEU A 467 8.34 30.88 -5.45
CA LEU A 467 7.68 29.73 -4.83
C LEU A 467 8.74 28.92 -4.09
N LYS A 468 8.50 28.63 -2.80
CA LYS A 468 9.38 27.81 -1.98
C LYS A 468 8.56 26.81 -1.18
N VAL A 469 8.93 25.53 -1.20
CA VAL A 469 8.36 24.50 -0.32
C VAL A 469 9.42 24.06 0.67
N THR A 470 9.13 24.21 1.96
CA THR A 470 10.04 23.88 3.04
C THR A 470 9.43 22.87 4.01
N LEU A 471 10.26 21.93 4.45
CA LEU A 471 9.98 21.04 5.56
C LEU A 471 10.61 21.63 6.81
N ASP A 472 9.83 21.71 7.89
CA ASP A 472 10.34 21.98 9.23
C ASP A 472 10.15 20.71 10.07
N PRO A 473 11.20 19.90 10.24
CA PRO A 473 11.13 18.67 11.03
C PRO A 473 10.81 18.94 12.50
N ALA A 474 11.30 20.05 13.05
CA ALA A 474 11.12 20.40 14.46
C ALA A 474 9.67 20.83 14.74
N ALA A 475 9.08 21.60 13.83
CA ALA A 475 7.66 21.96 13.91
C ALA A 475 6.73 20.85 13.39
N ALA A 476 7.28 19.81 12.76
CA ALA A 476 6.53 18.76 12.08
C ALA A 476 5.54 19.36 11.05
N THR A 477 6.05 20.22 10.16
CA THR A 477 5.21 20.87 9.13
C THR A 477 5.86 20.89 7.75
N VAL A 478 5.01 21.03 6.74
CA VAL A 478 5.42 21.43 5.39
C VAL A 478 4.73 22.74 5.02
N THR A 479 5.51 23.70 4.54
CA THR A 479 5.01 25.03 4.17
C THR A 479 5.34 25.31 2.72
N ALA A 480 4.32 25.64 1.94
CA ALA A 480 4.50 26.25 0.63
C ALA A 480 4.36 27.77 0.79
N ASN A 481 5.36 28.53 0.36
CA ASN A 481 5.36 29.98 0.38
C ASN A 481 5.39 30.50 -1.06
N PHE A 482 4.39 31.28 -1.45
CA PHE A 482 4.33 31.92 -2.75
C PHE A 482 4.33 33.44 -2.58
N ARG A 483 5.34 34.11 -3.12
CA ARG A 483 5.55 35.58 -3.05
C ARG A 483 5.43 36.14 -1.62
N GLY A 484 5.91 35.39 -0.63
CA GLY A 484 5.87 35.78 0.77
C GLY A 484 4.65 35.28 1.54
N VAL A 485 3.65 34.69 0.86
CA VAL A 485 2.42 34.19 1.49
C VAL A 485 2.52 32.68 1.76
N PRO A 486 2.53 32.23 3.02
CA PRO A 486 2.67 30.83 3.38
C PRO A 486 1.33 30.09 3.51
N ILE A 487 1.32 28.81 3.13
CA ILE A 487 0.29 27.82 3.48
C ILE A 487 0.99 26.61 4.09
N THR A 488 0.57 26.23 5.30
CA THR A 488 1.25 25.20 6.09
C THR A 488 0.33 24.01 6.34
N HIS A 489 0.82 22.80 6.07
CA HIS A 489 0.23 21.53 6.47
C HIS A 489 1.02 20.89 7.60
N PRO A 490 0.35 20.21 8.56
CA PRO A 490 1.05 19.36 9.51
C PRO A 490 1.63 18.13 8.79
N LEU A 491 2.76 17.64 9.30
CA LEU A 491 3.37 16.37 8.93
C LEU A 491 3.63 15.55 10.21
N PRO A 492 3.75 14.22 10.12
CA PRO A 492 4.27 13.42 11.22
C PRO A 492 5.71 13.83 11.57
N ALA A 493 6.03 13.94 12.86
CA ALA A 493 7.35 14.37 13.35
C ALA A 493 8.52 13.45 12.93
N ALA A 494 8.25 12.19 12.59
CA ALA A 494 9.24 11.25 12.05
C ALA A 494 9.61 11.51 10.57
N GLY A 495 8.98 12.50 9.94
CA GLY A 495 8.93 12.65 8.50
C GLY A 495 7.96 11.63 7.89
N ALA A 496 7.13 12.08 6.95
CA ALA A 496 6.17 11.18 6.34
C ALA A 496 6.85 10.16 5.41
N ALA A 497 6.27 8.97 5.28
CA ALA A 497 6.46 8.08 4.13
C ALA A 497 6.10 8.81 2.82
N TRP A 498 6.01 8.13 1.68
CA TRP A 498 5.56 8.77 0.45
C TRP A 498 4.21 9.48 0.62
N ARG A 499 4.17 10.80 0.42
CA ARG A 499 2.97 11.65 0.42
C ARG A 499 2.86 12.40 -0.89
N HIS A 500 1.63 12.69 -1.30
CA HIS A 500 1.33 13.44 -2.50
C HIS A 500 1.15 14.92 -2.19
N HIS A 501 1.84 15.77 -2.95
CA HIS A 501 1.80 17.23 -2.80
C HIS A 501 1.35 17.87 -4.11
N ALA A 502 0.35 18.76 -4.04
CA ALA A 502 -0.03 19.60 -5.16
C ALA A 502 -0.22 21.05 -4.71
N ILE A 503 0.39 22.00 -5.43
CA ILE A 503 0.25 23.43 -5.19
C ILE A 503 -0.35 24.03 -6.44
N HIS A 504 -1.49 24.72 -6.30
CA HIS A 504 -2.18 25.37 -7.40
C HIS A 504 -2.27 26.87 -7.10
N VAL A 505 -1.74 27.69 -8.00
CA VAL A 505 -1.77 29.14 -7.89
C VAL A 505 -2.49 29.70 -9.09
N PHE A 506 -3.42 30.62 -8.85
CA PHE A 506 -4.11 31.32 -9.92
C PHE A 506 -4.53 32.72 -9.50
N THR A 507 -4.57 33.65 -10.46
CA THR A 507 -5.06 35.01 -10.23
C THR A 507 -6.46 35.18 -10.82
N THR A 508 -7.37 35.71 -10.01
CA THR A 508 -8.75 36.07 -10.38
C THR A 508 -8.98 37.57 -10.16
N ARG A 509 -10.08 38.12 -10.69
CA ARG A 509 -10.48 39.51 -10.45
C ARG A 509 -11.72 39.54 -9.55
N PHE A 510 -11.61 40.23 -8.43
CA PHE A 510 -12.72 40.50 -7.53
C PHE A 510 -12.92 42.02 -7.45
N PHE A 511 -14.07 42.51 -7.91
CA PHE A 511 -14.37 43.95 -8.03
C PHE A 511 -13.28 44.77 -8.75
N GLY A 512 -12.69 44.21 -9.82
CA GLY A 512 -11.64 44.88 -10.61
C GLY A 512 -10.23 44.82 -9.99
N ILE A 513 -10.08 44.27 -8.80
CA ILE A 513 -8.80 44.06 -8.12
C ILE A 513 -8.31 42.63 -8.40
N GLY A 514 -7.04 42.49 -8.77
CA GLY A 514 -6.39 41.18 -8.90
C GLY A 514 -6.19 40.53 -7.54
N VAL A 515 -6.73 39.34 -7.37
CA VAL A 515 -6.58 38.50 -6.18
C VAL A 515 -5.90 37.21 -6.62
N THR A 516 -4.76 36.90 -6.02
CA THR A 516 -4.11 35.61 -6.22
C THR A 516 -4.57 34.65 -5.14
N VAL A 517 -5.01 33.47 -5.58
CA VAL A 517 -5.36 32.35 -4.72
C VAL A 517 -4.25 31.32 -4.84
N MET A 518 -3.83 30.79 -3.69
CA MET A 518 -2.92 29.67 -3.58
C MET A 518 -3.65 28.56 -2.84
N ASP A 519 -3.71 27.40 -3.47
CA ASP A 519 -4.13 26.15 -2.86
C ASP A 519 -2.93 25.25 -2.64
N TYR A 520 -2.89 24.60 -1.48
CA TYR A 520 -1.93 23.55 -1.18
C TYR A 520 -2.67 22.29 -0.72
N TYR A 521 -2.52 21.22 -1.49
CA TYR A 521 -3.06 19.90 -1.23
C TYR A 521 -1.96 18.98 -0.68
N LEU A 522 -2.24 18.31 0.44
CA LEU A 522 -1.45 17.22 0.99
C LEU A 522 -2.33 15.97 1.04
N ASP A 523 -2.01 14.96 0.23
CA ASP A 523 -2.81 13.74 0.05
C ASP A 523 -4.29 14.04 -0.24
N GLY A 524 -4.55 15.05 -1.07
CA GLY A 524 -5.89 15.53 -1.41
C GLY A 524 -6.53 16.46 -0.38
N VAL A 525 -5.95 16.64 0.82
CA VAL A 525 -6.45 17.59 1.82
C VAL A 525 -6.03 19.01 1.46
N ARG A 526 -7.01 19.85 1.11
CA ARG A 526 -6.81 21.23 0.66
C ARG A 526 -6.64 22.21 1.84
N LYS A 527 -5.69 23.13 1.70
CA LYS A 527 -5.65 24.42 2.42
C LYS A 527 -5.52 25.54 1.40
N GLU A 528 -6.20 26.65 1.65
CA GLU A 528 -6.28 27.79 0.74
C GLU A 528 -5.82 29.07 1.46
N GLN A 529 -5.15 29.95 0.73
CA GLN A 529 -4.90 31.33 1.12
C GLN A 529 -5.08 32.24 -0.10
N SER A 530 -5.66 33.41 0.09
CA SER A 530 -5.82 34.42 -0.96
C SER A 530 -5.23 35.77 -0.53
N PHE A 531 -4.72 36.54 -1.49
CA PHE A 531 -4.15 37.86 -1.24
C PHE A 531 -4.28 38.79 -2.44
N VAL A 532 -4.29 40.10 -2.19
CA VAL A 532 -4.28 41.12 -3.24
C VAL A 532 -2.94 41.05 -3.97
N THR A 533 -2.95 40.73 -5.26
CA THR A 533 -1.75 40.43 -6.04
C THR A 533 -0.75 41.59 -6.03
N SER A 534 -1.24 42.83 -6.05
CA SER A 534 -0.40 44.03 -6.07
C SER A 534 0.34 44.30 -4.76
N TRP A 535 -0.08 43.69 -3.64
CA TRP A 535 0.60 43.84 -2.35
C TRP A 535 1.81 42.91 -2.21
N PHE A 536 1.91 41.88 -3.05
CA PHE A 536 2.99 40.89 -3.04
C PHE A 536 3.60 40.76 -4.45
N PRO A 537 4.30 41.81 -4.93
CA PRO A 537 4.89 41.81 -6.26
C PRO A 537 6.04 40.80 -6.39
N GLY A 538 6.21 40.23 -7.58
CA GLY A 538 7.26 39.25 -7.87
C GLY A 538 6.81 38.25 -8.93
N ASN A 539 7.66 37.29 -9.28
CA ASN A 539 7.31 36.11 -10.07
C ASN A 539 7.93 34.85 -9.41
N ALA A 540 7.51 33.67 -9.86
CA ALA A 540 8.12 32.39 -9.46
C ALA A 540 8.83 31.75 -10.65
N ASP A 541 9.40 32.60 -11.53
CA ASP A 541 10.08 32.13 -12.72
C ASP A 541 11.49 31.70 -12.36
N SER A 542 11.95 30.59 -12.94
CA SER A 542 13.33 30.16 -12.82
C SER A 542 14.08 30.40 -14.13
N THR A 543 15.34 30.79 -14.07
CA THR A 543 16.21 30.90 -15.25
C THR A 543 16.96 29.60 -15.50
N VAL A 544 17.20 29.32 -16.78
CA VAL A 544 18.05 28.23 -17.25
C VAL A 544 19.35 28.84 -17.72
N GLY A 545 20.47 28.41 -17.12
CA GLY A 545 21.80 28.92 -17.42
C GLY A 545 22.88 27.87 -17.17
N THR A 546 24.11 28.21 -17.53
CA THR A 546 25.28 27.33 -17.36
C THR A 546 25.80 27.27 -15.92
N SER A 547 25.26 28.09 -15.02
CA SER A 547 25.59 28.10 -13.60
C SER A 547 24.33 28.15 -12.74
N VAL A 548 24.39 27.52 -11.56
CA VAL A 548 23.33 27.60 -10.55
C VAL A 548 23.46 28.93 -9.81
N ASN A 549 22.41 29.74 -9.82
CA ASN A 549 22.35 31.03 -9.14
C ASN A 549 20.99 31.20 -8.44
N SER A 550 20.70 32.36 -7.86
CA SER A 550 19.44 32.60 -7.13
C SER A 550 18.21 32.44 -8.01
N GLY A 551 18.32 32.66 -9.33
CA GLY A 551 17.27 32.47 -10.31
C GLY A 551 17.01 31.01 -10.69
N SER A 552 17.84 30.04 -10.30
CA SER A 552 17.65 28.64 -10.70
C SER A 552 16.49 27.96 -9.98
N LEU A 553 15.86 26.96 -10.63
CA LEU A 553 15.02 25.98 -9.96
C LEU A 553 15.93 25.06 -9.13
N ARG A 554 15.62 24.90 -7.85
CA ARG A 554 16.41 24.10 -6.90
C ARG A 554 15.54 23.06 -6.24
N LEU A 555 16.06 21.84 -6.09
CA LEU A 555 15.41 20.73 -5.41
C LEU A 555 16.31 20.23 -4.28
N GLY A 556 15.72 19.89 -3.13
CA GLY A 556 16.44 19.34 -1.98
C GLY A 556 17.55 20.26 -1.43
N ALA A 557 17.43 21.57 -1.60
CA ALA A 557 18.39 22.50 -1.03
C ALA A 557 18.35 22.41 0.51
N ASP A 558 19.52 22.45 1.13
CA ASP A 558 19.71 22.32 2.59
C ASP A 558 19.41 20.93 3.18
N ALA A 559 19.08 19.95 2.34
CA ALA A 559 18.97 18.56 2.76
C ALA A 559 20.37 17.99 3.07
N ASN A 560 20.49 17.27 4.18
CA ASN A 560 21.71 16.50 4.44
C ASN A 560 21.75 15.30 3.48
N PRO A 561 22.81 15.11 2.68
CA PRO A 561 22.91 14.03 1.71
C PRO A 561 22.88 12.62 2.33
N LEU A 562 23.13 12.49 3.64
CA LEU A 562 22.99 11.24 4.37
C LEU A 562 21.53 10.92 4.74
N HIS A 563 20.59 11.84 4.52
CA HIS A 563 19.19 11.68 4.87
C HIS A 563 18.36 11.32 3.63
N GLY A 564 17.41 10.40 3.77
CA GLY A 564 16.63 9.80 2.67
C GLY A 564 15.54 10.68 2.06
N LEU A 565 15.78 11.99 1.90
CA LEU A 565 14.85 12.87 1.19
C LEU A 565 14.76 12.41 -0.27
N ALA A 566 13.59 11.92 -0.67
CA ALA A 566 13.33 11.51 -2.04
C ALA A 566 12.13 12.27 -2.61
N ILE A 567 12.28 12.71 -3.86
CA ILE A 567 11.21 13.33 -4.64
C ILE A 567 10.96 12.41 -5.83
N ASP A 568 9.69 12.10 -6.08
CA ASP A 568 9.28 11.34 -7.25
C ASP A 568 8.17 12.07 -8.02
N GLN A 569 8.10 11.80 -9.31
CA GLN A 569 7.12 12.35 -10.25
C GLN A 569 6.92 13.88 -10.16
N PHE A 570 8.00 14.64 -9.94
CA PHE A 570 7.93 16.11 -9.92
C PHE A 570 7.49 16.67 -11.27
N ARG A 571 6.46 17.53 -11.23
CA ARG A 571 5.86 18.19 -12.39
C ARG A 571 5.61 19.66 -12.05
N PHE A 572 5.86 20.53 -13.02
CA PHE A 572 5.56 21.96 -12.95
C PHE A 572 4.79 22.35 -14.22
N PHE A 573 3.61 22.92 -14.06
CA PHE A 573 2.69 23.25 -15.14
C PHE A 573 2.35 24.73 -15.11
N ASN A 574 2.66 25.47 -16.17
CA ASN A 574 2.09 26.81 -16.39
C ASN A 574 0.74 26.66 -17.08
N LEU A 575 -0.31 27.30 -16.55
CA LEU A 575 -1.68 27.20 -17.08
C LEU A 575 -2.00 28.28 -18.13
N GLY A 576 -1.05 29.16 -18.45
CA GLY A 576 -1.19 30.20 -19.46
C GLY A 576 -2.23 31.27 -19.11
N SER A 577 -2.72 31.96 -20.14
CA SER A 577 -3.71 33.04 -20.04
C SER A 577 -5.16 32.57 -20.10
N ASP A 578 -5.42 31.26 -19.96
CA ASP A 578 -6.74 30.73 -20.29
C ASP A 578 -7.82 31.28 -19.34
N THR A 579 -8.85 31.87 -19.94
CA THR A 579 -10.02 32.49 -19.31
C THR A 579 -11.22 31.55 -19.27
N ALA A 580 -11.11 30.34 -19.84
CA ALA A 580 -12.19 29.37 -19.83
C ALA A 580 -12.23 28.57 -18.50
N GLY A 581 -12.96 29.11 -17.53
CA GLY A 581 -13.69 28.33 -16.51
C GLY A 581 -12.87 27.47 -15.54
N TYR A 582 -12.65 28.01 -14.34
CA TYR A 582 -12.87 27.26 -13.10
C TYR A 582 -14.01 27.92 -12.34
#